data_AF-A0A355CD49-F1
#
_entry.id   AF-A0A355CD49-F1
#
_cell.length_a   1.000
_cell.length_b   1.000
_cell.length_c   1.000
_cell.angle_alpha   90.00
_cell.angle_beta   90.00
_cell.angle_gamma   90.00
#
_symmetry.space_group_name_H-M   'P 1'
#
loop_
_entity.id
_entity.type
_entity.pdbx_description
1 polymer ?
#
loop_
_entity_poly.entity_id
_entity_poly.type
_entity_poly.pdbx_seq_one_letter_code
_entity_poly.pdbx_strand_id
1 'polypeptide(L)'
;LINFSEFSRFNQVISGTGDKPVIAFGIAYNYVMEVIRTYALDIPVLKLSQYPLPEKKISEFTEKYGEVLVAEEGYPVYEELLKGFFGNEKFRGRLDGTLPRTGELSPNILSKALGVQTNSEPAVPSIVAPRPPMLCQGCSHRDLFDAVVQAMSLYPQRHVFGDIGCYTLGALSPYNAISTCVDMGASITMAKGAADAGLFPAVAVIGDSTFTHSGITGLLDAVNDKSAVTVIISDNGTTAMTGGQDSSG
;
A
#
# COMPACT_ATOMS: atom_id res chain seq x y z
N LEU A 1 -24.63 -8.60 -10.05
CA LEU A 1 -23.18 -8.42 -9.83
C LEU A 1 -22.40 -9.73 -9.95
N ILE A 2 -22.73 -10.78 -9.18
CA ILE A 2 -22.05 -12.10 -9.26
C ILE A 2 -22.02 -12.66 -10.70
N ASN A 3 -23.17 -12.68 -11.39
CA ASN A 3 -23.26 -13.13 -12.79
C ASN A 3 -22.28 -12.38 -13.72
N PHE A 4 -22.10 -11.06 -13.55
CA PHE A 4 -21.11 -10.30 -14.31
C PHE A 4 -19.67 -10.74 -14.04
N SER A 5 -19.36 -11.14 -12.80
CA SER A 5 -18.03 -11.65 -12.45
C SER A 5 -17.80 -13.05 -13.05
N GLU A 6 -18.81 -13.93 -12.98
CA GLU A 6 -18.74 -15.29 -13.55
C GLU A 6 -18.38 -15.27 -15.04
N PHE A 7 -19.05 -14.42 -15.81
CA PHE A 7 -18.84 -14.30 -17.26
C PHE A 7 -17.91 -13.16 -17.66
N SER A 8 -17.17 -12.59 -16.71
CA SER A 8 -16.25 -11.49 -16.98
C SER A 8 -15.13 -11.94 -17.91
N ARG A 9 -14.92 -11.17 -19.00
CA ARG A 9 -13.77 -11.34 -19.91
C ARG A 9 -12.41 -11.10 -19.23
N PHE A 10 -12.42 -10.45 -18.07
CA PHE A 10 -11.22 -10.13 -17.29
C PHE A 10 -10.81 -11.28 -16.36
N ASN A 11 -11.74 -12.19 -16.05
CA ASN A 11 -11.47 -13.41 -15.29
C ASN A 11 -11.09 -14.54 -16.25
N GLN A 12 -9.80 -14.90 -16.27
CA GLN A 12 -9.22 -15.77 -17.30
C GLN A 12 -8.52 -16.97 -16.67
N VAL A 13 -8.74 -18.14 -17.27
CA VAL A 13 -7.97 -19.35 -16.95
C VAL A 13 -6.88 -19.50 -17.99
N ILE A 14 -5.65 -19.62 -17.52
CA ILE A 14 -4.48 -19.99 -18.32
C ILE A 14 -4.26 -21.48 -18.09
N SER A 15 -4.28 -22.22 -19.18
CA SER A 15 -4.06 -23.66 -19.15
C SER A 15 -2.62 -23.99 -18.76
N GLY A 16 -2.46 -25.08 -18.01
CA GLY A 16 -1.19 -25.74 -17.78
C GLY A 16 -1.41 -27.17 -17.29
N THR A 17 -0.41 -28.03 -17.44
CA THR A 17 -0.52 -29.47 -17.08
C THR A 17 -0.03 -29.81 -15.67
N GLY A 18 0.66 -28.89 -15.01
CA GLY A 18 1.20 -29.05 -13.66
C GLY A 18 0.13 -29.07 -12.57
N ASP A 19 0.54 -29.58 -11.41
CA ASP A 19 -0.29 -29.85 -10.24
C ASP A 19 -0.28 -28.73 -9.18
N LYS A 20 0.45 -27.64 -9.44
CA LYS A 20 0.54 -26.45 -8.56
C LYS A 20 -0.22 -25.26 -9.15
N PRO A 21 -1.56 -25.24 -9.07
CA PRO A 21 -2.36 -24.14 -9.59
C PRO A 21 -2.16 -22.86 -8.78
N VAL A 22 -2.31 -21.72 -9.45
CA VAL A 22 -2.27 -20.40 -8.82
C VAL A 22 -3.56 -19.62 -9.10
N ILE A 23 -4.16 -19.03 -8.07
CA ILE A 23 -5.14 -17.97 -8.21
C ILE A 23 -4.42 -16.64 -7.98
N ALA A 24 -4.51 -15.72 -8.92
CA ALA A 24 -3.76 -14.46 -8.86
C ALA A 24 -4.64 -13.23 -9.13
N PHE A 25 -4.34 -12.15 -8.39
CA PHE A 25 -5.09 -10.88 -8.44
C PHE A 25 -4.17 -9.71 -8.79
N GLY A 26 -4.69 -8.75 -9.57
CA GLY A 26 -3.98 -7.48 -9.83
C GLY A 26 -2.54 -7.68 -10.31
N ILE A 27 -1.58 -7.04 -9.63
CA ILE A 27 -0.16 -7.12 -9.97
C ILE A 27 0.45 -8.51 -9.70
N ALA A 28 -0.08 -9.27 -8.74
CA ALA A 28 0.41 -10.60 -8.43
C ALA A 28 0.31 -11.56 -9.63
N TYR A 29 -0.71 -11.37 -10.47
CA TYR A 29 -0.82 -12.09 -11.75
C TYR A 29 0.41 -11.86 -12.64
N ASN A 30 0.89 -10.62 -12.75
CA ASN A 30 2.07 -10.31 -13.57
C ASN A 30 3.32 -11.00 -13.02
N TYR A 31 3.50 -11.01 -11.69
CA TYR A 31 4.62 -11.72 -11.06
C TYR A 31 4.55 -13.22 -11.27
N VAL A 32 3.37 -13.83 -11.14
CA VAL A 32 3.16 -15.26 -11.43
C VAL A 32 3.52 -15.57 -12.88
N MET A 33 3.05 -14.76 -13.83
CA MET A 33 3.37 -14.95 -15.24
C MET A 33 4.86 -14.75 -15.55
N GLU A 34 5.53 -13.83 -14.85
CA GLU A 34 6.97 -13.63 -14.96
C GLU A 34 7.75 -14.86 -14.48
N VAL A 35 7.37 -15.46 -13.35
CA VAL A 35 7.96 -16.70 -12.84
C VAL A 35 7.72 -17.85 -13.83
N ILE A 36 6.49 -18.01 -14.32
CA ILE A 36 6.13 -19.04 -15.29
C ILE A 36 7.00 -18.95 -16.55
N ARG A 37 7.16 -17.75 -17.12
CA ARG A 37 7.97 -17.53 -18.32
C ARG A 37 9.46 -17.71 -18.06
N THR A 38 9.96 -17.19 -16.94
CA THR A 38 11.38 -17.22 -16.59
C THR A 38 11.87 -18.65 -16.37
N TYR A 39 11.06 -19.49 -15.73
CA TYR A 39 11.43 -20.86 -15.38
C TYR A 39 10.73 -21.93 -16.24
N ALA A 40 10.07 -21.51 -17.33
CA ALA A 40 9.33 -22.38 -18.24
C ALA A 40 8.37 -23.37 -17.52
N LEU A 41 7.69 -22.89 -16.48
CA LEU A 41 6.73 -23.70 -15.73
C LEU A 41 5.47 -23.92 -16.57
N ASP A 42 4.93 -25.13 -16.55
CA ASP A 42 3.65 -25.44 -17.17
C ASP A 42 2.59 -25.63 -16.08
N ILE A 43 2.18 -24.53 -15.43
CA ILE A 43 1.20 -24.55 -14.34
C ILE A 43 -0.06 -23.74 -14.68
N PRO A 44 -1.24 -24.21 -14.23
CA PRO A 44 -2.51 -23.54 -14.48
C PRO A 44 -2.68 -22.30 -13.59
N VAL A 45 -3.18 -21.21 -14.17
CA VAL A 45 -3.40 -19.93 -13.45
C VAL A 45 -4.81 -19.43 -13.66
N LEU A 46 -5.53 -19.14 -12.58
CA LEU A 46 -6.79 -18.40 -12.62
C LEU A 46 -6.52 -16.93 -12.26
N LYS A 47 -6.59 -16.07 -13.27
CA LYS A 47 -6.58 -14.62 -13.09
C LYS A 47 -7.98 -14.16 -12.67
N LEU A 48 -8.08 -13.51 -11.52
CA LEU A 48 -9.29 -12.84 -11.06
C LEU A 48 -9.08 -11.33 -11.05
N SER A 49 -10.04 -10.59 -11.59
CA SER A 49 -9.94 -9.14 -11.77
C SER A 49 -11.28 -8.43 -11.53
N GLN A 50 -12.22 -9.10 -10.87
CA GLN A 50 -13.54 -8.55 -10.60
C GLN A 50 -14.04 -8.97 -9.22
N TYR A 51 -14.71 -8.02 -8.56
CA TYR A 51 -15.46 -8.24 -7.33
C TYR A 51 -16.97 -8.07 -7.61
N PRO A 52 -17.86 -8.89 -7.02
CA PRO A 52 -17.61 -10.05 -6.13
C PRO A 52 -16.89 -11.22 -6.82
N LEU A 53 -16.34 -12.15 -6.04
CA LEU A 53 -15.65 -13.33 -6.55
C LEU A 53 -16.60 -14.27 -7.34
N PRO A 54 -16.16 -14.86 -8.46
CA PRO A 54 -16.96 -15.80 -9.25
C PRO A 54 -16.86 -17.22 -8.67
N GLU A 55 -17.73 -17.56 -7.71
CA GLU A 55 -17.71 -18.82 -6.98
C GLU A 55 -17.72 -20.05 -7.89
N LYS A 56 -18.52 -20.07 -8.97
CA LYS A 56 -18.60 -21.23 -9.87
C LYS A 56 -17.30 -21.42 -10.63
N LYS A 57 -16.78 -20.36 -11.24
CA LYS A 57 -15.48 -20.40 -11.95
C LYS A 57 -14.34 -20.82 -11.03
N ILE A 58 -14.32 -20.35 -9.79
CA ILE A 58 -13.30 -20.75 -8.79
C ILE A 58 -13.47 -22.21 -8.41
N SER A 59 -14.70 -22.67 -8.15
CA SER A 59 -14.99 -24.06 -7.82
C SER A 59 -14.52 -24.98 -8.95
N GLU A 60 -14.93 -24.72 -10.19
CA GLU A 60 -14.54 -25.49 -11.38
C GLU A 60 -13.02 -25.51 -11.59
N PHE A 61 -12.34 -24.38 -11.37
CA PHE A 61 -10.89 -24.31 -11.49
C PHE A 61 -10.19 -25.14 -10.42
N THR A 62 -10.65 -25.05 -9.18
CA THR A 62 -9.94 -25.63 -8.04
C THR A 62 -10.26 -27.11 -7.83
N GLU A 63 -11.44 -27.61 -8.22
CA GLU A 63 -11.95 -28.97 -7.92
C GLU A 63 -10.94 -30.09 -8.16
N LYS A 64 -10.15 -30.00 -9.23
CA LYS A 64 -9.16 -31.01 -9.64
C LYS A 64 -7.81 -30.95 -8.92
N TYR A 65 -7.59 -30.02 -8.00
CA TYR A 65 -6.31 -29.83 -7.31
C TYR A 65 -6.47 -30.01 -5.80
N GLY A 66 -5.48 -30.64 -5.16
CA GLY A 66 -5.45 -30.81 -3.69
C GLY A 66 -5.06 -29.52 -2.96
N GLU A 67 -4.15 -28.74 -3.54
CA GLU A 67 -3.68 -27.46 -2.99
C GLU A 67 -3.66 -26.38 -4.06
N VAL A 68 -3.91 -25.13 -3.66
CA VAL A 68 -3.96 -23.97 -4.55
C VAL A 68 -3.23 -22.80 -3.92
N LEU A 69 -2.24 -22.26 -4.62
CA LEU A 69 -1.53 -21.06 -4.18
C LEU A 69 -2.37 -19.82 -4.50
N VAL A 70 -2.61 -18.97 -3.50
CA VAL A 70 -3.29 -17.68 -3.64
C VAL A 70 -2.23 -16.58 -3.66
N ALA A 71 -1.98 -16.02 -4.84
CA ALA A 71 -1.04 -14.93 -5.06
C ALA A 71 -1.78 -13.59 -4.97
N GLU A 72 -1.64 -12.91 -3.83
CA GLU A 72 -2.28 -11.63 -3.53
C GLU A 72 -1.24 -10.60 -3.05
N GLU A 73 -1.34 -9.36 -3.55
CA GLU A 73 -0.51 -8.24 -3.11
C GLU A 73 -1.25 -7.41 -2.06
N GLY A 74 -0.53 -6.98 -1.02
CA GLY A 74 -1.09 -6.30 0.14
C GLY A 74 -1.62 -7.28 1.18
N TYR A 75 -2.87 -7.07 1.62
CA TYR A 75 -3.51 -7.88 2.66
C TYR A 75 -4.24 -9.09 2.03
N PRO A 76 -4.25 -10.27 2.67
CA PRO A 76 -4.83 -11.48 2.07
C PRO A 76 -6.35 -11.58 2.21
N VAL A 77 -7.04 -10.59 1.64
CA VAL A 77 -8.51 -10.48 1.70
C VAL A 77 -9.15 -11.60 0.89
N TYR A 78 -8.64 -11.88 -0.31
CA TYR A 78 -9.20 -12.92 -1.16
C TYR A 78 -8.84 -14.31 -0.66
N GLU A 79 -7.63 -14.53 -0.15
CA GLU A 79 -7.30 -15.80 0.50
C GLU A 79 -8.25 -16.10 1.67
N GLU A 80 -8.55 -15.11 2.50
CA GLU A 80 -9.50 -15.24 3.63
C GLU A 80 -10.91 -15.58 3.14
N LEU A 81 -11.41 -14.86 2.13
CA LEU A 81 -12.73 -15.12 1.54
C LEU A 81 -12.82 -16.52 0.91
N LEU A 82 -11.80 -16.95 0.16
CA LEU A 82 -11.75 -18.26 -0.46
C LEU A 82 -11.79 -19.39 0.58
N LYS A 83 -11.03 -19.25 1.66
CA LYS A 83 -11.04 -20.20 2.79
C LYS A 83 -12.40 -20.24 3.48
N GLY A 84 -13.08 -19.10 3.59
CA GLY A 84 -14.45 -19.00 4.11
C GLY A 84 -15.49 -19.70 3.23
N PHE A 85 -15.40 -19.55 1.91
CA PHE A 85 -16.36 -20.16 0.97
C PHE A 85 -16.14 -21.65 0.73
N PHE A 86 -14.89 -22.09 0.64
CA PHE A 86 -14.53 -23.42 0.13
C PHE A 86 -13.78 -24.29 1.15
N GLY A 87 -13.50 -23.77 2.35
CA GLY A 87 -12.73 -24.47 3.38
C GLY A 87 -11.24 -24.13 3.36
N ASN A 88 -10.59 -24.27 4.52
CA ASN A 88 -9.24 -23.72 4.75
C ASN A 88 -8.11 -24.58 4.16
N GLU A 89 -8.25 -25.91 4.16
CA GLU A 89 -7.12 -26.83 3.95
C GLU A 89 -6.50 -26.77 2.54
N LYS A 90 -7.26 -26.28 1.56
CA LYS A 90 -6.87 -26.25 0.15
C LYS A 90 -6.05 -25.02 -0.25
N PHE A 91 -6.27 -23.88 0.39
CA PHE A 91 -5.70 -22.61 -0.05
C PHE A 91 -4.44 -22.29 0.75
N ARG A 92 -3.34 -22.10 0.02
CA ARG A 92 -2.01 -21.77 0.53
C ARG A 92 -1.68 -20.33 0.16
N GLY A 93 -1.03 -19.56 1.02
CA GLY A 93 -0.80 -18.14 0.74
C GLY A 93 -0.16 -17.39 1.90
N ARG A 94 -0.61 -16.16 2.13
CA ARG A 94 -0.09 -15.30 3.21
C ARG A 94 -0.65 -15.67 4.58
N LEU A 95 -1.81 -16.34 4.68
CA LEU A 95 -2.39 -16.73 5.99
C LEU A 95 -1.67 -17.92 6.62
N ASP A 96 -1.07 -18.81 5.82
CA ASP A 96 -0.36 -20.00 6.32
C ASP A 96 1.18 -19.89 6.22
N GLY A 97 1.69 -18.76 5.74
CA GLY A 97 3.12 -18.49 5.63
C GLY A 97 3.79 -19.04 4.38
N THR A 98 3.03 -19.65 3.45
CA THR A 98 3.54 -20.02 2.12
C THR A 98 4.07 -18.80 1.37
N LEU A 99 3.40 -17.67 1.54
CA LEU A 99 3.87 -16.34 1.16
C LEU A 99 4.07 -15.49 2.44
N PRO A 100 5.00 -14.53 2.46
CA PRO A 100 5.17 -13.63 3.59
C PRO A 100 3.89 -12.86 3.90
N ARG A 101 3.54 -12.83 5.19
CA ARG A 101 2.33 -12.12 5.68
C ARG A 101 2.40 -10.61 5.41
N THR A 102 3.60 -10.05 5.50
CA THR A 102 3.88 -8.61 5.38
C THR A 102 4.96 -8.36 4.34
N GLY A 103 4.99 -7.14 3.81
CA GLY A 103 5.92 -6.74 2.76
C GLY A 103 5.40 -7.03 1.36
N GLU A 104 6.13 -6.51 0.38
CA GLU A 104 5.80 -6.59 -1.03
C GLU A 104 5.93 -8.03 -1.54
N LEU A 105 4.98 -8.46 -2.37
CA LEU A 105 5.14 -9.66 -3.17
C LEU A 105 6.19 -9.40 -4.25
N SER A 106 6.92 -10.45 -4.61
CA SER A 106 7.87 -10.37 -5.72
C SER A 106 7.90 -11.69 -6.50
N PRO A 107 8.39 -11.67 -7.75
CA PRO A 107 8.65 -12.90 -8.50
C PRO A 107 9.56 -13.88 -7.74
N ASN A 108 10.53 -13.38 -6.96
CA ASN A 108 11.44 -14.22 -6.17
C ASN A 108 10.74 -14.93 -5.00
N ILE A 109 9.79 -14.27 -4.35
CA ILE A 109 8.98 -14.89 -3.30
C ILE A 109 8.08 -15.97 -3.92
N LEU A 110 7.43 -15.65 -5.04
CA LEU A 110 6.54 -16.59 -5.74
C LEU A 110 7.28 -17.79 -6.32
N SER A 111 8.48 -17.61 -6.87
CA SER A 111 9.27 -18.72 -7.41
C SER A 111 9.64 -19.72 -6.31
N LYS A 112 10.05 -19.24 -5.13
CA LYS A 112 10.29 -20.07 -3.94
C LYS A 112 9.02 -20.81 -3.51
N ALA A 113 7.88 -20.13 -3.43
CA ALA A 113 6.59 -20.74 -3.08
C ALA A 113 6.13 -21.81 -4.09
N LEU A 114 6.46 -21.63 -5.37
CA LEU A 114 6.19 -22.61 -6.43
C LEU A 114 7.20 -23.78 -6.44
N GLY A 115 8.22 -23.74 -5.58
CA GLY A 115 9.25 -24.78 -5.47
C GLY A 115 10.31 -24.72 -6.57
N VAL A 116 10.49 -23.56 -7.21
CA VAL A 116 11.59 -23.33 -8.14
C VAL A 116 12.88 -23.23 -7.34
N GLN A 117 13.88 -24.04 -7.71
CA GLN A 117 15.22 -23.87 -7.18
C GLN A 117 15.88 -22.67 -7.86
N THR A 118 15.97 -21.56 -7.14
CA THR A 118 16.69 -20.39 -7.61
C THR A 118 18.12 -20.43 -7.08
N ASN A 119 19.08 -19.95 -7.89
CA ASN A 119 20.39 -19.59 -7.35
C ASN A 119 20.21 -18.47 -6.30
N SER A 120 21.17 -18.35 -5.38
CA SER A 120 21.16 -17.27 -4.38
C SER A 120 20.92 -15.91 -5.03
N GLU A 121 20.10 -15.08 -4.41
CA GLU A 121 19.84 -13.72 -4.88
C GLU A 121 21.18 -12.99 -5.10
N PRO A 122 21.41 -12.42 -6.30
CA PRO A 122 22.64 -11.69 -6.55
C PRO A 122 22.73 -10.51 -5.59
N ALA A 123 23.88 -10.36 -4.94
CA ALA A 123 24.12 -9.23 -4.06
C ALA A 123 23.97 -7.92 -4.85
N VAL A 124 23.33 -6.92 -4.25
CA VAL A 124 23.22 -5.58 -4.84
C VAL A 124 24.65 -5.06 -5.07
N PRO A 125 25.04 -4.73 -6.31
CA PRO A 125 26.40 -4.26 -6.59
C PRO A 125 26.71 -2.97 -5.81
N SER A 126 27.94 -2.83 -5.33
CA SER A 126 28.37 -1.66 -4.54
C SER A 126 28.28 -0.33 -5.29
N ILE A 127 28.22 -0.36 -6.63
CA ILE A 127 28.02 0.82 -7.49
C ILE A 127 26.59 1.38 -7.43
N VAL A 128 25.61 0.58 -6.98
CA VAL A 128 24.21 1.02 -6.90
C VAL A 128 24.06 1.95 -5.68
N ALA A 129 23.95 3.25 -5.95
CA ALA A 129 23.66 4.24 -4.92
C ALA A 129 22.18 4.18 -4.48
N PRO A 130 21.88 4.40 -3.19
CA PRO A 130 20.50 4.47 -2.71
C PRO A 130 19.78 5.67 -3.35
N ARG A 131 18.53 5.47 -3.74
CA ARG A 131 17.64 6.52 -4.27
C ARG A 131 16.44 6.68 -3.35
N PRO A 132 16.64 7.29 -2.16
CA PRO A 132 15.52 7.53 -1.26
C PRO A 132 14.52 8.50 -1.91
N PRO A 133 13.22 8.38 -1.60
CA PRO A 133 12.23 9.38 -1.97
C PRO A 133 12.68 10.77 -1.49
N MET A 134 12.58 11.77 -2.36
CA MET A 134 13.06 13.12 -2.07
C MET A 134 12.20 14.18 -2.74
N LEU A 135 12.08 15.35 -2.08
CA LEU A 135 11.41 16.52 -2.65
C LEU A 135 12.15 17.00 -3.92
N CYS A 136 11.40 17.53 -4.89
CA CYS A 136 11.97 18.11 -6.10
C CYS A 136 12.99 19.22 -5.79
N GLN A 137 13.95 19.45 -6.68
CA GLN A 137 14.84 20.61 -6.57
C GLN A 137 14.02 21.89 -6.71
N GLY A 138 14.19 22.82 -5.78
CA GLY A 138 13.39 24.07 -5.73
C GLY A 138 11.96 23.90 -5.19
N CYS A 139 11.60 22.74 -4.65
CA CYS A 139 10.29 22.56 -4.03
C CYS A 139 10.18 23.37 -2.72
N SER A 140 9.16 24.22 -2.60
CA SER A 140 8.92 25.08 -1.42
C SER A 140 8.65 24.31 -0.13
N HIS A 141 8.23 23.04 -0.22
CA HIS A 141 8.14 22.15 0.94
C HIS A 141 9.48 22.01 1.69
N ARG A 142 10.61 22.20 1.00
CA ARG A 142 11.94 22.20 1.61
C ARG A 142 12.08 23.34 2.63
N ASP A 143 11.74 24.56 2.20
CA ASP A 143 11.78 25.76 3.04
C ASP A 143 10.79 25.67 4.20
N LEU A 144 9.60 25.09 3.94
CA LEU A 144 8.62 24.81 4.98
C LEU A 144 9.21 23.90 6.07
N PHE A 145 9.84 22.78 5.70
CA PHE A 145 10.38 21.87 6.69
C PHE A 145 11.61 22.42 7.42
N ASP A 146 12.44 23.22 6.77
CA ASP A 146 13.51 23.95 7.46
C ASP A 146 12.93 24.88 8.55
N ALA A 147 11.87 25.62 8.22
CA ALA A 147 11.17 26.48 9.18
C ALA A 147 10.50 25.70 10.31
N VAL A 148 9.83 24.57 10.00
CA VAL A 148 9.19 23.70 11.00
C VAL A 148 10.24 23.11 11.94
N VAL A 149 11.34 22.57 11.42
CA VAL A 149 12.43 22.02 12.25
C VAL A 149 13.03 23.09 13.16
N GLN A 150 13.26 24.30 12.63
CA GLN A 150 13.75 25.42 13.42
C GLN A 150 12.76 25.82 14.52
N ALA A 151 11.48 25.96 14.22
CA ALA A 151 10.45 26.32 15.18
C ALA A 151 10.27 25.24 16.27
N MET A 152 10.30 23.96 15.88
CA MET A 152 10.15 22.83 16.79
C MET A 152 11.40 22.60 17.64
N SER A 153 12.57 23.15 17.27
CA SER A 153 13.83 22.97 18.01
C SER A 153 13.76 23.42 19.47
N LEU A 154 12.89 24.38 19.78
CA LEU A 154 12.62 24.92 21.11
C LEU A 154 11.86 23.97 22.03
N TYR A 155 11.22 22.94 21.46
CA TYR A 155 10.38 22.00 22.19
C TYR A 155 11.09 20.63 22.30
N PRO A 156 11.09 19.97 23.47
CA PRO A 156 11.72 18.66 23.61
C PRO A 156 11.05 17.56 22.78
N GLN A 157 9.74 17.64 22.64
CA GLN A 157 8.92 16.57 22.05
C GLN A 157 8.92 16.58 20.52
N ARG A 158 9.03 17.76 19.89
CA ARG A 158 9.15 17.96 18.44
C ARG A 158 8.13 17.19 17.58
N HIS A 159 6.95 16.90 18.11
CA HIS A 159 5.96 16.08 17.41
C HIS A 159 5.27 16.85 16.29
N VAL A 160 5.46 16.38 15.06
CA VAL A 160 4.75 16.87 13.88
C VAL A 160 3.98 15.71 13.27
N PHE A 161 2.68 15.92 13.08
CA PHE A 161 1.73 14.96 12.51
C PHE A 161 1.64 15.22 11.02
N GLY A 162 2.17 14.30 10.22
CA GLY A 162 2.17 14.38 8.76
C GLY A 162 0.98 13.66 8.15
N ASP A 163 0.75 13.97 6.88
CA ASP A 163 -0.30 13.39 6.04
C ASP A 163 0.30 12.84 4.73
N ILE A 164 -0.49 12.18 3.89
CA ILE A 164 -0.03 11.57 2.63
C ILE A 164 -0.03 12.58 1.47
N GLY A 165 1.17 12.87 0.95
CA GLY A 165 1.42 13.76 -0.19
C GLY A 165 2.91 14.12 -0.32
N CYS A 166 3.29 15.06 -1.19
CA CYS A 166 4.70 15.46 -1.34
C CYS A 166 5.38 15.82 -0.02
N TYR A 167 4.64 16.45 0.87
CA TYR A 167 5.08 16.84 2.21
C TYR A 167 5.33 15.64 3.14
N THR A 168 4.82 14.42 2.87
CA THR A 168 5.22 13.20 3.62
C THR A 168 6.74 12.99 3.61
N LEU A 169 7.41 13.43 2.55
CA LEU A 169 8.86 13.29 2.40
C LEU A 169 9.66 14.10 3.43
N GLY A 170 9.02 15.03 4.16
CA GLY A 170 9.61 15.68 5.34
C GLY A 170 9.90 14.74 6.51
N ALA A 171 9.37 13.50 6.48
CA ALA A 171 9.71 12.44 7.44
C ALA A 171 11.15 11.93 7.27
N LEU A 172 11.74 12.09 6.09
CA LEU A 172 13.06 11.57 5.77
C LEU A 172 14.15 12.63 5.93
N SER A 173 15.40 12.18 5.92
CA SER A 173 16.58 13.06 5.84
C SER A 173 16.51 13.98 4.62
N PRO A 174 16.91 15.27 4.72
CA PRO A 174 17.57 15.90 5.87
C PRO A 174 16.64 16.42 6.97
N TYR A 175 15.33 16.48 6.72
CA TYR A 175 14.38 17.20 7.58
C TYR A 175 14.07 16.43 8.86
N ASN A 176 13.76 15.13 8.75
CA ASN A 176 13.33 14.29 9.88
C ASN A 176 12.25 14.98 10.75
N ALA A 177 11.35 15.73 10.10
CA ALA A 177 10.42 16.64 10.76
C ALA A 177 9.15 15.94 11.23
N ILE A 178 8.66 14.98 10.45
CA ILE A 178 7.39 14.27 10.70
C ILE A 178 7.62 13.10 11.65
N SER A 179 6.85 13.04 12.73
CA SER A 179 6.91 11.99 13.75
C SER A 179 5.97 10.83 13.47
N THR A 180 4.83 11.10 12.83
CA THR A 180 3.85 10.09 12.45
C THR A 180 3.10 10.51 11.18
N CYS A 181 2.76 9.53 10.34
CA CYS A 181 1.96 9.68 9.14
C CYS A 181 1.24 8.35 8.90
N VAL A 182 -0.10 8.37 8.83
CA VAL A 182 -0.92 7.14 8.83
C VAL A 182 -1.63 6.96 7.50
N ASP A 183 -2.48 7.92 7.15
CA ASP A 183 -3.28 7.90 5.92
C ASP A 183 -3.55 9.33 5.43
N MET A 184 -4.27 9.43 4.32
CA MET A 184 -4.68 10.68 3.70
C MET A 184 -5.85 11.32 4.49
N GLY A 185 -5.57 12.37 5.25
CA GLY A 185 -6.49 13.16 6.06
C GLY A 185 -6.29 13.01 7.57
N ALA A 186 -5.42 12.09 8.03
CA ALA A 186 -5.23 11.82 9.44
C ALA A 186 -4.44 12.89 10.22
N SER A 187 -3.65 13.75 9.56
CA SER A 187 -2.72 14.65 10.26
C SER A 187 -3.40 15.54 11.31
N ILE A 188 -4.54 16.13 10.96
CA ILE A 188 -5.28 17.05 11.83
C ILE A 188 -5.93 16.30 12.99
N THR A 189 -6.56 15.15 12.73
CA THR A 189 -7.22 14.36 13.79
C THR A 189 -6.22 13.74 14.75
N MET A 190 -5.05 13.31 14.26
CA MET A 190 -3.94 12.88 15.12
C MET A 190 -3.43 14.04 15.99
N ALA A 191 -3.19 15.21 15.41
CA ALA A 191 -2.74 16.38 16.16
C ALA A 191 -3.78 16.82 17.21
N LYS A 192 -5.07 16.78 16.86
CA LYS A 192 -6.18 17.05 17.78
C LYS A 192 -6.15 16.09 18.96
N GLY A 193 -6.18 14.78 18.71
CA GLY A 193 -6.16 13.78 19.77
C GLY A 193 -4.94 13.89 20.67
N ALA A 194 -3.78 14.23 20.10
CA ALA A 194 -2.57 14.47 20.88
C ALA A 194 -2.67 15.75 21.73
N ALA A 195 -3.17 16.85 21.18
CA ALA A 195 -3.39 18.10 21.92
C ALA A 195 -4.37 17.90 23.08
N ASP A 196 -5.48 17.21 22.83
CA ASP A 196 -6.50 16.90 23.84
C ASP A 196 -5.93 15.99 24.94
N ALA A 197 -4.96 15.13 24.61
CA ALA A 197 -4.20 14.31 25.56
C ALA A 197 -3.08 15.09 26.31
N GLY A 198 -2.92 16.39 26.04
CA GLY A 198 -1.97 17.27 26.72
C GLY A 198 -0.63 17.47 26.01
N LEU A 199 -0.48 17.05 24.75
CA LEU A 199 0.72 17.30 23.97
C LEU A 199 0.77 18.76 23.49
N PHE A 200 1.91 19.42 23.72
CA PHE A 200 2.15 20.78 23.21
C PHE A 200 3.62 20.98 22.77
N PRO A 201 3.87 21.59 21.59
CA PRO A 201 2.89 21.92 20.55
C PRO A 201 2.45 20.67 19.78
N ALA A 202 1.19 20.64 19.31
CA ALA A 202 0.70 19.66 18.35
C ALA A 202 0.57 20.33 16.98
N VAL A 203 1.43 19.94 16.04
CA VAL A 203 1.51 20.56 14.70
C VAL A 203 1.11 19.53 13.64
N ALA A 204 0.10 19.85 12.83
CA ALA A 204 -0.30 19.06 11.67
C ALA A 204 0.24 19.70 10.37
N VAL A 205 0.78 18.89 9.46
CA VAL A 205 1.15 19.32 8.10
C VAL A 205 0.34 18.50 7.09
N ILE A 206 -0.47 19.19 6.31
CA ILE A 206 -1.40 18.61 5.33
C ILE A 206 -1.31 19.39 4.01
N GLY A 207 -1.49 18.73 2.86
CA GLY A 207 -1.56 19.40 1.56
C GLY A 207 -2.96 19.95 1.26
N ASP A 208 -3.08 20.84 0.28
CA ASP A 208 -4.34 21.43 -0.17
C ASP A 208 -5.37 20.40 -0.66
N SER A 209 -4.95 19.46 -1.51
CA SER A 209 -5.81 18.37 -2.01
C SER A 209 -6.26 17.42 -0.90
N THR A 210 -5.34 17.03 -0.01
CA THR A 210 -5.67 16.18 1.15
C THR A 210 -6.58 16.90 2.14
N PHE A 211 -6.34 18.20 2.35
CA PHE A 211 -7.18 19.03 3.21
C PHE A 211 -8.61 19.08 2.68
N THR A 212 -8.80 19.39 1.40
CA THR A 212 -10.13 19.46 0.77
C THR A 212 -10.83 18.11 0.68
N HIS A 213 -10.08 17.01 0.49
CA HIS A 213 -10.64 15.66 0.39
C HIS A 213 -11.11 15.11 1.74
N SER A 214 -10.26 15.13 2.77
CA SER A 214 -10.55 14.46 4.05
C SER A 214 -10.12 15.24 5.30
N GLY A 215 -9.32 16.31 5.17
CA GLY A 215 -8.85 17.10 6.31
C GLY A 215 -9.86 18.10 6.87
N ILE A 216 -10.77 18.63 6.06
CA ILE A 216 -11.74 19.68 6.48
C ILE A 216 -12.57 19.25 7.69
N THR A 217 -13.04 18.01 7.72
CA THR A 217 -13.87 17.51 8.83
C THR A 217 -13.08 17.43 10.14
N GLY A 218 -11.81 17.04 10.08
CA GLY A 218 -10.91 17.06 11.24
C GLY A 218 -10.62 18.47 11.75
N LEU A 219 -10.49 19.46 10.85
CA LEU A 219 -10.30 20.86 11.24
C LEU A 219 -11.55 21.42 11.92
N LEU A 220 -12.74 21.13 11.37
CA LEU A 220 -14.02 21.55 11.96
C LEU A 220 -14.14 21.07 13.41
N ASP A 221 -13.79 19.81 13.64
CA ASP A 221 -13.81 19.20 14.97
C ASP A 221 -12.82 19.89 15.94
N ALA A 222 -11.59 20.13 15.49
CA ALA A 222 -10.58 20.84 16.30
C ALA A 222 -11.02 22.28 16.65
N VAL A 223 -11.71 22.97 15.76
CA VAL A 223 -12.25 24.32 15.99
C VAL A 223 -13.40 24.29 17.00
N ASN A 224 -14.32 23.34 16.87
CA ASN A 224 -15.46 23.19 17.78
C ASN A 224 -15.00 22.93 19.22
N ASP A 225 -14.01 22.05 19.37
CA ASP A 225 -13.45 21.68 20.68
C ASP A 225 -12.40 22.66 21.19
N LYS A 226 -12.01 23.65 20.38
CA LYS A 226 -10.95 24.62 20.67
C LYS A 226 -9.62 23.93 21.03
N SER A 227 -9.31 22.82 20.37
CA SER A 227 -8.09 22.05 20.58
C SER A 227 -6.86 22.89 20.24
N ALA A 228 -5.81 22.78 21.05
CA ALA A 228 -4.58 23.56 20.92
C ALA A 228 -3.65 23.01 19.82
N VAL A 229 -4.14 23.02 18.58
CA VAL A 229 -3.42 22.53 17.40
C VAL A 229 -2.95 23.66 16.49
N THR A 230 -1.79 23.48 15.87
CA THR A 230 -1.35 24.31 14.73
C THR A 230 -1.50 23.49 13.46
N VAL A 231 -2.28 23.97 12.51
CA VAL A 231 -2.47 23.29 11.21
C VAL A 231 -1.77 24.09 10.12
N ILE A 232 -0.85 23.43 9.42
CA ILE A 232 -0.14 23.98 8.26
C ILE A 232 -0.70 23.30 7.02
N ILE A 233 -1.37 24.09 6.18
CA ILE A 233 -1.82 23.65 4.86
C ILE A 233 -0.75 24.03 3.84
N SER A 234 -0.06 23.04 3.30
CA SER A 234 0.99 23.19 2.30
C SER A 234 0.38 23.19 0.90
N ASP A 235 -0.16 24.35 0.52
CA ASP A 235 -0.84 24.56 -0.74
C ASP A 235 0.14 24.71 -1.91
N ASN A 236 0.06 23.79 -2.86
CA ASN A 236 0.82 23.85 -4.11
C ASN A 236 -0.08 23.82 -5.36
N GLY A 237 -1.41 23.93 -5.18
CA GLY A 237 -2.41 23.98 -6.26
C GLY A 237 -2.55 22.69 -7.09
N THR A 238 -1.99 21.56 -6.66
CA THR A 238 -2.09 20.29 -7.38
C THR A 238 -1.92 19.08 -6.46
N THR A 239 -2.41 17.92 -6.90
CA THR A 239 -2.11 16.63 -6.26
C THR A 239 -0.81 16.07 -6.83
N ALA A 240 0.32 16.71 -6.50
CA ALA A 240 1.61 16.48 -7.16
C ALA A 240 2.13 15.04 -7.06
N MET A 241 2.08 14.42 -5.87
CA MET A 241 2.68 13.09 -5.63
C MET A 241 2.04 11.98 -6.48
N THR A 242 0.75 12.12 -6.82
CA THR A 242 -0.01 11.14 -7.60
C THR A 242 0.06 11.38 -9.11
N GLY A 243 0.85 12.36 -9.56
CA GLY A 243 1.02 12.66 -10.99
C GLY A 243 0.39 13.97 -11.45
N GLY A 244 0.06 14.90 -10.54
CA GLY A 244 -0.30 16.27 -10.88
C GLY A 244 -1.76 16.48 -11.29
N GLN A 245 -2.68 15.77 -10.64
CA GLN A 245 -4.12 15.99 -10.80
C GLN A 245 -4.50 17.38 -10.28
N ASP A 246 -5.57 17.95 -10.82
CA ASP A 246 -6.12 19.22 -10.35
C ASP A 246 -6.51 19.11 -8.87
N SER A 247 -6.09 20.09 -8.08
CA SER A 247 -6.55 20.23 -6.70
C SER A 247 -7.93 20.88 -6.69
N SER A 248 -8.73 20.63 -5.65
CA SER A 248 -10.06 21.24 -5.49
C SER A 248 -9.99 22.68 -4.90
N GLY A 249 -8.85 23.35 -5.09
CA GLY A 249 -8.57 24.73 -4.66
C GLY A 249 -8.64 25.73 -5.82
#